data_AF-A0A7M1B8W3-F1
#
_entry.id   AF-A0A7M1B8W3-F1
#
_cell.length_a   1.000
_cell.length_b   1.000
_cell.length_c   1.000
_cell.angle_alpha   90.00
_cell.angle_beta   90.00
_cell.angle_gamma   90.00
#
_symmetry.space_group_name_H-M   'P 1'
#
loop_
_entity.id
_entity.type
_entity.pdbx_description
1 polymer ?
#
loop_
_entity_poly.entity_id
_entity_poly.type
_entity_poly.pdbx_seq_one_letter_code
_entity_poly.pdbx_strand_id
1 'polypeptide(L)'
;MKLEYKILWIEDNPKSIRRDKRQVAEYIEGLGFVCEVQEINNFSDFEKNIGCQNTSEYDLLLIDLDLGNQETKDEGNTIITKIRDEKVYTEIVFYSSQYEELNRKLNEHFVEGIFTSSRDELKDKVKKIIDITIKKTQDVNNLRGLIMAEVAELDRIKEQIIKKYNSQADSDFKKYIKEKVFSKIKEELKNLNCLVKVEDSECTYDEINLEELQKNFFYDTFKKSRTVFKIKKQKCNTIEFIHENYKKEIIDKRNVFAHQEEEPREDGINILKYPNGEDLEFTAEHCIQIRKDIRKYKKLLVDIKNQI
;
A
#
# COMPACT_ATOMS: atom_id res chain seq x y z
N MET A 1 3.43 2.51 8.02
CA MET A 1 2.33 2.92 7.12
C MET A 1 2.07 1.81 6.10
N LYS A 2 0.81 1.52 5.77
CA LYS A 2 0.43 0.62 4.67
C LYS A 2 0.05 1.43 3.43
N LEU A 3 -0.08 0.78 2.28
CA LEU A 3 -0.55 1.44 1.05
C LEU A 3 -2.07 1.70 1.06
N GLU A 4 -2.80 1.05 1.95
CA GLU A 4 -4.21 1.31 2.26
C GLU A 4 -4.32 2.52 3.18
N TYR A 5 -5.29 3.40 2.89
CA TYR A 5 -5.70 4.51 3.75
C TYR A 5 -7.19 4.32 4.07
N LYS A 6 -7.48 4.00 5.34
CA LYS A 6 -8.78 3.57 5.83
C LYS A 6 -9.53 4.72 6.48
N ILE A 7 -10.72 5.01 5.98
CA ILE A 7 -11.63 6.01 6.52
C ILE A 7 -12.86 5.32 7.09
N LEU A 8 -13.20 5.63 8.34
CA LEU A 8 -14.50 5.34 8.92
C LEU A 8 -15.37 6.59 8.81
N TRP A 9 -16.48 6.50 8.08
CA TRP A 9 -17.41 7.61 7.88
C TRP A 9 -18.75 7.31 8.54
N ILE A 10 -19.08 8.05 9.60
CA ILE A 10 -20.31 7.88 10.38
C ILE A 10 -21.27 9.02 10.02
N GLU A 11 -22.32 8.70 9.26
CA GLU A 11 -23.29 9.63 8.68
C GLU A 11 -24.62 8.91 8.42
N ASP A 12 -25.73 9.47 8.89
CA ASP A 12 -27.08 8.90 8.73
C ASP A 12 -27.63 8.94 7.31
N ASN A 13 -27.17 9.89 6.50
CA ASN A 13 -27.58 10.08 5.13
C ASN A 13 -26.43 9.85 4.13
N PRO A 14 -26.13 8.60 3.72
CA PRO A 14 -25.08 8.30 2.74
C PRO A 14 -25.17 9.07 1.41
N LYS A 15 -26.38 9.49 1.01
CA LYS A 15 -26.56 10.26 -0.23
C LYS A 15 -25.98 11.66 -0.11
N SER A 16 -25.98 12.24 1.08
CA SER A 16 -25.49 13.60 1.35
C SER A 16 -23.96 13.68 1.12
N ILE A 17 -23.23 12.64 1.53
CA ILE A 17 -21.75 12.60 1.47
C ILE A 17 -21.20 11.97 0.19
N ARG A 18 -22.04 11.43 -0.69
CA ARG A 18 -21.59 10.67 -1.89
C ARG A 18 -20.59 11.46 -2.75
N ARG A 19 -20.81 12.77 -2.91
CA ARG A 19 -19.92 13.64 -3.68
C ARG A 19 -18.57 13.81 -2.97
N ASP A 20 -18.60 14.14 -1.69
CA ASP A 20 -17.38 14.39 -0.91
C ASP A 20 -16.56 13.11 -0.76
N LYS A 21 -17.21 11.97 -0.51
CA LYS A 21 -16.60 10.65 -0.52
C LYS A 21 -15.83 10.38 -1.81
N ARG A 22 -16.45 10.60 -2.97
CA ARG A 22 -15.76 10.40 -4.26
C ARG A 22 -14.54 11.32 -4.38
N GLN A 23 -14.68 12.60 -4.03
CA GLN A 23 -13.60 13.58 -4.16
C GLN A 23 -12.45 13.34 -3.17
N VAL A 24 -12.74 12.86 -1.96
CA VAL A 24 -11.74 12.47 -0.96
C VAL A 24 -11.02 11.20 -1.41
N ALA A 25 -11.75 10.20 -1.91
CA ALA A 25 -11.15 8.98 -2.45
C ALA A 25 -10.23 9.28 -3.65
N GLU A 26 -10.71 10.06 -4.63
CA GLU A 26 -9.91 10.49 -5.79
C GLU A 26 -8.64 11.24 -5.36
N TYR A 27 -8.74 12.07 -4.30
CA TYR A 27 -7.60 12.78 -3.74
C TYR A 27 -6.55 11.83 -3.16
N ILE A 28 -6.96 10.92 -2.28
CA ILE A 28 -6.09 9.92 -1.64
C ILE A 28 -5.45 9.01 -2.70
N GLU A 29 -6.21 8.60 -3.70
CA GLU A 29 -5.71 7.81 -4.82
C GLU A 29 -4.71 8.60 -5.67
N GLY A 30 -4.95 9.90 -5.86
CA GLY A 30 -4.02 10.83 -6.49
C GLY A 30 -2.68 10.93 -5.77
N LEU A 31 -2.69 10.78 -4.44
CA LEU A 31 -1.50 10.69 -3.58
C LEU A 31 -0.84 9.30 -3.60
N GLY A 32 -1.39 8.33 -4.33
CA GLY A 32 -0.81 7.01 -4.51
C GLY A 32 -1.26 5.96 -3.50
N PHE A 33 -2.21 6.23 -2.62
CA PHE A 33 -2.79 5.21 -1.71
C PHE A 33 -3.98 4.49 -2.33
N VAL A 34 -4.36 3.36 -1.75
CA VAL A 34 -5.67 2.73 -1.95
C VAL A 34 -6.61 3.28 -0.88
N CYS A 35 -7.67 3.99 -1.30
CA CYS A 35 -8.66 4.51 -0.36
C CYS A 35 -9.70 3.44 -0.03
N GLU A 36 -9.87 3.13 1.25
CA GLU A 36 -10.94 2.28 1.75
C GLU A 36 -11.86 3.11 2.64
N VAL A 37 -13.14 3.20 2.28
CA VAL A 37 -14.13 3.96 3.07
C VAL A 37 -15.19 3.00 3.56
N GLN A 38 -15.28 2.86 4.88
CA GLN A 38 -16.35 2.14 5.55
C GLN A 38 -17.39 3.13 6.08
N GLU A 39 -18.64 2.94 5.66
CA GLU A 39 -19.77 3.79 6.05
C GLU A 39 -20.55 3.11 7.18
N ILE A 40 -20.95 3.91 8.17
CA ILE A 40 -21.83 3.52 9.28
C ILE A 40 -22.93 4.58 9.40
N ASN A 41 -24.18 4.14 9.47
CA ASN A 41 -25.32 5.06 9.31
C ASN A 41 -25.99 5.46 10.63
N ASN A 42 -25.62 4.87 11.75
CA ASN A 42 -26.22 5.19 13.04
C ASN A 42 -25.34 4.68 14.19
N PHE A 43 -25.67 5.13 15.38
CA PHE A 43 -25.00 4.77 16.61
C PHE A 43 -24.99 3.25 16.90
N SER A 44 -26.12 2.57 16.72
CA SER A 44 -26.23 1.13 17.01
C SER A 44 -25.36 0.28 16.09
N ASP A 45 -25.27 0.64 14.80
CA ASP A 45 -24.41 -0.04 13.84
C ASP A 45 -22.94 0.18 14.14
N PHE A 46 -22.57 1.37 14.65
CA PHE A 46 -21.22 1.63 15.14
C PHE A 46 -20.86 0.70 16.30
N GLU A 47 -21.69 0.65 17.34
CA GLU A 47 -21.41 -0.19 18.52
C GLU A 47 -21.34 -1.68 18.18
N LYS A 48 -22.23 -2.16 17.30
CA LYS A 48 -22.32 -3.58 16.95
C LYS A 48 -21.18 -4.05 16.04
N ASN A 49 -20.82 -3.25 15.03
CA ASN A 49 -19.95 -3.71 13.94
C ASN A 49 -18.51 -3.19 14.05
N ILE A 50 -18.30 -2.06 14.73
CA ILE A 50 -16.98 -1.43 14.89
C ILE A 50 -16.59 -1.44 16.36
N GLY A 51 -17.30 -0.69 17.19
CA GLY A 51 -16.92 -0.45 18.58
C GLY A 51 -15.70 0.49 18.72
N CYS A 52 -15.56 1.14 19.86
CA CYS A 52 -14.55 2.17 20.09
C CYS A 52 -13.11 1.67 19.89
N GLN A 53 -12.76 0.50 20.42
CA GLN A 53 -11.38 -0.03 20.38
C GLN A 53 -10.88 -0.28 18.95
N ASN A 54 -11.76 -0.74 18.06
CA ASN A 54 -11.39 -1.04 16.67
C ASN A 54 -11.27 0.23 15.80
N THR A 55 -11.63 1.41 16.32
CA THR A 55 -11.39 2.67 15.60
C THR A 55 -9.91 3.01 15.42
N SER A 56 -9.02 2.34 16.17
CA SER A 56 -7.56 2.41 16.01
C SER A 56 -7.04 1.77 14.72
N GLU A 57 -7.86 0.96 14.03
CA GLU A 57 -7.50 0.33 12.76
C GLU A 57 -7.67 1.25 11.55
N TYR A 58 -8.28 2.42 11.73
CA TYR A 58 -8.53 3.41 10.69
C TYR A 58 -7.50 4.54 10.77
N ASP A 59 -7.24 5.19 9.64
CA ASP A 59 -6.34 6.34 9.57
C ASP A 59 -7.09 7.66 9.87
N LEU A 60 -8.39 7.71 9.57
CA LEU A 60 -9.23 8.91 9.76
C LEU A 60 -10.68 8.54 10.05
N LEU A 61 -11.28 9.21 11.04
CA LEU A 61 -12.71 9.13 11.31
C LEU A 61 -13.39 10.44 10.88
N LEU A 62 -14.50 10.32 10.16
CA LEU A 62 -15.39 11.42 9.82
C LEU A 62 -16.73 11.15 10.51
N ILE A 63 -17.14 12.03 11.42
CA ILE A 63 -18.31 11.80 12.27
C ILE A 63 -19.23 13.01 12.17
N ASP A 64 -20.48 12.80 11.75
CA ASP A 64 -21.51 13.84 11.82
C ASP A 64 -22.05 14.00 13.24
N LEU A 65 -22.44 15.21 13.61
CA LEU A 65 -23.07 15.53 14.89
C LEU A 65 -24.41 14.82 15.10
N ASP A 66 -25.28 14.84 14.09
CA ASP A 66 -26.66 14.39 14.18
C ASP A 66 -26.86 13.16 13.29
N LEU A 67 -26.88 11.98 13.91
CA LEU A 67 -27.05 10.71 13.19
C LEU A 67 -28.53 10.32 13.03
N GLY A 68 -29.43 11.32 13.00
CA GLY A 68 -30.83 11.13 12.62
C GLY A 68 -31.72 10.49 13.69
N ASN A 69 -31.21 10.33 14.93
CA ASN A 69 -32.02 9.85 16.05
C ASN A 69 -32.99 10.95 16.53
N GLN A 70 -34.28 10.60 16.59
CA GLN A 70 -35.34 11.54 16.99
C GLN A 70 -35.30 11.89 18.48
N GLU A 71 -34.67 11.06 19.33
CA GLU A 71 -34.59 11.25 20.77
C GLU A 71 -33.39 12.11 21.19
N THR A 72 -32.25 11.99 20.47
CA THR A 72 -31.00 12.68 20.79
C THR A 72 -30.25 13.09 19.52
N LYS A 73 -30.02 14.39 19.33
CA LYS A 73 -29.31 14.97 18.17
C LYS A 73 -27.82 15.19 18.39
N ASP A 74 -27.18 14.38 19.23
CA ASP A 74 -25.78 14.53 19.61
C ASP A 74 -25.02 13.20 19.69
N GLU A 75 -25.55 12.14 19.08
CA GLU A 75 -24.93 10.80 19.09
C GLU A 75 -23.49 10.83 18.57
N GLY A 76 -23.17 11.71 17.61
CA GLY A 76 -21.80 11.90 17.15
C GLY A 76 -20.84 12.33 18.28
N ASN A 77 -21.28 13.26 19.14
CA ASN A 77 -20.50 13.69 20.30
C ASN A 77 -20.34 12.54 21.32
N THR A 78 -21.39 11.74 21.52
CA THR A 78 -21.32 10.54 22.37
C THR A 78 -20.32 9.52 21.84
N ILE A 79 -20.31 9.25 20.52
CA ILE A 79 -19.34 8.34 19.89
C ILE A 79 -17.91 8.83 20.14
N ILE A 80 -17.65 10.12 19.88
CA ILE A 80 -16.31 10.70 20.06
C ILE A 80 -15.86 10.59 21.52
N THR A 81 -16.75 10.93 22.46
CA THR A 81 -16.47 10.82 23.90
C THR A 81 -16.12 9.39 24.28
N LYS A 82 -16.94 8.42 23.86
CA LYS A 82 -16.68 6.99 24.10
C LYS A 82 -15.36 6.50 23.49
N ILE A 83 -14.98 6.99 22.30
CA ILE A 83 -13.69 6.65 21.67
C ILE A 83 -12.52 7.16 22.52
N ARG A 84 -12.62 8.39 23.03
CA ARG A 84 -11.57 9.01 23.85
C ARG A 84 -11.50 8.43 25.27
N ASP A 85 -12.62 8.04 25.86
CA ASP A 85 -12.67 7.33 27.15
C ASP A 85 -11.92 5.99 27.09
N GLU A 86 -11.99 5.32 25.94
CA GLU A 86 -11.25 4.09 25.64
C GLU A 86 -9.77 4.34 25.28
N LYS A 87 -9.29 5.59 25.41
CA LYS A 87 -7.91 6.03 25.14
C LYS A 87 -7.47 5.80 23.69
N VAL A 88 -8.40 5.83 22.75
CA VAL A 88 -8.09 5.78 21.32
C VAL A 88 -7.95 7.20 20.78
N TYR A 89 -6.80 7.48 20.14
CA TYR A 89 -6.44 8.81 19.64
C TYR A 89 -6.33 8.89 18.12
N THR A 90 -7.05 8.02 17.40
CA THR A 90 -7.18 8.16 15.95
C THR A 90 -7.67 9.56 15.60
N GLU A 91 -7.20 10.10 14.48
CA GLU A 91 -7.59 11.43 14.00
C GLU A 91 -9.09 11.46 13.68
N ILE A 92 -9.81 12.46 14.21
CA ILE A 92 -11.25 12.63 14.04
C ILE A 92 -11.53 13.99 13.42
N VAL A 93 -12.37 14.03 12.40
CA VAL A 93 -13.05 15.24 11.92
C VAL A 93 -14.52 15.16 12.32
N PHE A 94 -14.89 15.98 13.29
CA PHE A 94 -16.26 16.15 13.72
C PHE A 94 -16.92 17.25 12.90
N TYR A 95 -18.03 16.96 12.22
CA TYR A 95 -18.66 17.92 11.34
C TYR A 95 -20.17 18.01 11.53
N SER A 96 -20.73 19.12 11.07
CA SER A 96 -22.18 19.34 11.07
C SER A 96 -22.59 20.40 10.07
N SER A 97 -23.83 20.32 9.59
CA SER A 97 -24.51 21.43 8.92
C SER A 97 -24.84 22.58 9.88
N GLN A 98 -24.96 22.29 11.19
CA GLN A 98 -25.20 23.25 12.27
C GLN A 98 -23.90 23.50 13.04
N TYR A 99 -22.92 24.10 12.38
CA TYR A 99 -21.56 24.25 12.92
C TYR A 99 -21.51 25.03 14.25
N GLU A 100 -22.38 26.02 14.44
CA GLU A 100 -22.49 26.75 15.71
C GLU A 100 -22.95 25.84 16.87
N GLU A 101 -23.88 24.92 16.61
CA GLU A 101 -24.34 23.96 17.61
C GLU A 101 -23.24 22.97 17.97
N LEU A 102 -22.48 22.50 16.97
CA LEU A 102 -21.30 21.67 17.19
C LEU A 102 -20.30 22.36 18.12
N ASN A 103 -19.97 23.63 17.86
CA ASN A 103 -19.04 24.39 18.69
C ASN A 103 -19.59 24.61 20.11
N ARG A 104 -20.89 24.89 20.26
CA ARG A 104 -21.54 25.02 21.57
C ARG A 104 -21.41 23.72 22.37
N LYS A 105 -21.71 22.57 21.77
CA LYS A 105 -21.59 21.26 22.44
C LYS A 105 -20.16 20.96 22.87
N LEU A 106 -19.17 21.29 22.04
CA LEU A 106 -17.76 21.12 22.41
C LEU A 106 -17.29 22.08 23.53
N ASN A 107 -17.92 23.25 23.65
CA ASN A 107 -17.65 24.15 24.78
C ASN A 107 -18.29 23.65 26.08
N GLU A 108 -19.46 23.01 26.00
CA GLU A 108 -20.14 22.39 27.15
C GLU A 108 -19.42 21.10 27.60
N HIS A 109 -18.98 20.29 26.64
CA HIS A 109 -18.26 19.04 26.85
C HIS A 109 -17.01 18.99 25.97
N PHE A 110 -15.89 19.45 26.54
CA PHE A 110 -14.62 19.51 25.83
C PHE A 110 -14.07 18.11 25.53
N VAL A 111 -13.72 17.88 24.26
CA VAL A 111 -13.04 16.68 23.81
C VAL A 111 -11.74 17.04 23.11
N GLU A 112 -10.63 16.48 23.59
CA GLU A 112 -9.29 16.80 23.09
C GLU A 112 -8.95 16.04 21.79
N GLY A 113 -8.12 16.68 20.96
CA GLY A 113 -7.47 16.02 19.83
C GLY A 113 -8.43 15.68 18.69
N ILE A 114 -9.43 16.53 18.46
CA ILE A 114 -10.33 16.44 17.31
C ILE A 114 -10.22 17.69 16.43
N PHE A 115 -10.50 17.53 15.15
CA PHE A 115 -10.73 18.63 14.23
C PHE A 115 -12.22 18.84 14.06
N THR A 116 -12.63 20.10 13.83
CA THR A 116 -14.02 20.42 13.51
C THR A 116 -14.15 21.00 12.12
N SER A 117 -15.32 20.81 11.50
CA SER A 117 -15.65 21.39 10.19
C SER A 117 -17.14 21.67 10.07
N SER A 118 -17.50 22.70 9.29
CA SER A 118 -18.83 22.75 8.69
C SER A 118 -18.94 21.69 7.59
N ARG A 119 -20.16 21.31 7.23
CA ARG A 119 -20.40 20.39 6.11
C ARG A 119 -19.88 20.94 4.77
N ASP A 120 -20.03 22.23 4.52
CA ASP A 120 -19.56 22.88 3.27
C ASP A 120 -18.03 22.85 3.12
N GLU A 121 -17.30 22.93 4.24
CA GLU A 121 -15.83 22.95 4.25
C GLU A 121 -15.20 21.57 4.47
N LEU A 122 -16.01 20.54 4.76
CA LEU A 122 -15.56 19.21 5.18
C LEU A 122 -14.50 18.66 4.25
N LYS A 123 -14.78 18.67 2.94
CA LYS A 123 -13.86 18.18 1.90
C LYS A 123 -12.48 18.84 1.98
N ASP A 124 -12.43 20.17 2.08
CA ASP A 124 -11.16 20.91 2.08
C ASP A 124 -10.40 20.75 3.40
N LYS A 125 -11.13 20.63 4.52
CA LYS A 125 -10.55 20.32 5.83
C LYS A 125 -9.94 18.93 5.85
N VAL A 126 -10.67 17.92 5.37
CA VAL A 126 -10.23 16.51 5.30
C VAL A 126 -8.96 16.38 4.47
N LYS A 127 -8.89 17.02 3.29
CA LYS A 127 -7.68 17.00 2.45
C LYS A 127 -6.46 17.56 3.18
N LYS A 128 -6.61 18.69 3.87
CA LYS A 128 -5.51 19.31 4.65
C LYS A 128 -5.03 18.41 5.79
N ILE A 129 -5.93 17.71 6.46
CA ILE A 129 -5.59 16.78 7.53
C ILE A 129 -4.82 15.59 6.95
N ILE A 130 -5.34 14.98 5.88
CA ILE A 130 -4.67 13.90 5.13
C ILE A 130 -3.24 14.33 4.73
N ASP A 131 -3.06 15.54 4.20
CA ASP A 131 -1.73 16.05 3.81
C ASP A 131 -0.76 16.11 4.98
N ILE A 132 -1.21 16.56 6.15
CA ILE A 132 -0.39 16.63 7.35
C ILE A 132 0.01 15.22 7.80
N THR A 133 -0.94 14.29 7.84
CA THR A 133 -0.71 12.90 8.27
C THR A 133 0.25 12.18 7.34
N ILE A 134 0.11 12.37 6.03
CA ILE A 134 1.01 11.82 5.03
C ILE A 134 2.39 12.48 5.13
N LYS A 135 2.47 13.80 5.26
CA LYS A 135 3.75 14.50 5.36
C LYS A 135 4.57 14.02 6.56
N LYS A 136 3.93 13.72 7.68
CA LYS A 136 4.58 13.17 8.89
C LYS A 136 5.16 11.76 8.69
N THR A 137 4.70 11.02 7.67
CA THR A 137 5.11 9.64 7.40
C THR A 137 5.94 9.51 6.12
N GLN A 138 6.24 10.63 5.45
CA GLN A 138 7.10 10.73 4.28
C GLN A 138 8.54 11.04 4.69
N ASP A 139 9.15 10.18 5.49
CA ASP A 139 10.61 10.13 5.69
C ASP A 139 11.18 8.83 5.09
N VAL A 140 12.49 8.82 4.85
CA VAL A 140 13.17 7.71 4.18
C VAL A 140 12.93 6.40 4.92
N ASN A 141 12.95 6.39 6.27
CA ASN A 141 12.81 5.16 7.05
C ASN A 141 11.38 4.61 6.98
N ASN A 142 10.37 5.47 7.08
CA ASN A 142 8.98 5.06 6.89
C ASN A 142 8.73 4.52 5.48
N LEU A 143 9.29 5.15 4.45
CA LEU A 143 9.16 4.66 3.07
C LEU A 143 9.96 3.39 2.82
N ARG A 144 11.14 3.19 3.42
CA ARG A 144 11.86 1.91 3.41
C ARG A 144 10.93 0.80 3.89
N GLY A 145 10.31 0.98 5.06
CA GLY A 145 9.37 0.01 5.64
C GLY A 145 8.20 -0.31 4.71
N LEU A 146 7.57 0.73 4.14
CA LEU A 146 6.47 0.56 3.19
C LEU A 146 6.91 -0.21 1.94
N ILE A 147 8.00 0.21 1.29
CA ILE A 147 8.50 -0.42 0.05
C ILE A 147 8.87 -1.87 0.31
N MET A 148 9.56 -2.19 1.42
CA MET A 148 9.90 -3.58 1.75
C MET A 148 8.65 -4.44 1.93
N ALA A 149 7.66 -3.95 2.67
CA ALA A 149 6.43 -4.69 2.92
C ALA A 149 5.63 -4.92 1.63
N GLU A 150 5.45 -3.88 0.82
CA GLU A 150 4.69 -3.98 -0.43
C GLU A 150 5.41 -4.83 -1.49
N VAL A 151 6.74 -4.70 -1.64
CA VAL A 151 7.50 -5.53 -2.59
C VAL A 151 7.48 -7.01 -2.18
N ALA A 152 7.53 -7.30 -0.87
CA ALA A 152 7.35 -8.66 -0.37
C ALA A 152 5.96 -9.22 -0.74
N GLU A 153 4.91 -8.41 -0.67
CA GLU A 153 3.57 -8.80 -1.13
C GLU A 153 3.52 -9.06 -2.65
N LEU A 154 4.16 -8.19 -3.45
CA LEU A 154 4.31 -8.44 -4.88
C LEU A 154 5.08 -9.73 -5.17
N ASP A 155 6.05 -10.11 -4.34
CA ASP A 155 6.77 -11.38 -4.46
C ASP A 155 5.86 -12.58 -4.14
N ARG A 156 5.02 -12.51 -3.10
CA ARG A 156 4.02 -13.55 -2.81
C ARG A 156 3.04 -13.74 -3.97
N ILE A 157 2.57 -12.67 -4.60
CA ILE A 157 1.68 -12.77 -5.77
C ILE A 157 2.41 -13.47 -6.93
N LYS A 158 3.69 -13.12 -7.17
CA LYS A 158 4.51 -13.78 -8.21
C LYS A 158 4.70 -15.26 -7.93
N GLU A 159 4.96 -15.65 -6.69
CA GLU A 159 5.06 -17.06 -6.29
C GLU A 159 3.75 -17.81 -6.55
N GLN A 160 2.61 -17.21 -6.20
CA GLN A 160 1.30 -17.81 -6.47
C GLN A 160 1.07 -18.00 -7.98
N ILE A 161 1.47 -17.03 -8.81
CA ILE A 161 1.43 -17.15 -10.28
C ILE A 161 2.29 -18.32 -10.77
N ILE A 162 3.56 -18.38 -10.34
CA ILE A 162 4.50 -19.43 -10.75
C ILE A 162 3.98 -20.81 -10.31
N LYS A 163 3.48 -20.92 -9.08
CA LYS A 163 2.90 -22.16 -8.55
C LYS A 163 1.66 -22.59 -9.33
N LYS A 164 0.74 -21.67 -9.64
CA LYS A 164 -0.47 -21.96 -10.43
C LYS A 164 -0.12 -22.41 -11.84
N TYR A 165 0.88 -21.79 -12.45
CA TYR A 165 1.35 -22.14 -13.79
C TYR A 165 2.10 -23.47 -13.83
N ASN A 166 2.77 -23.87 -12.75
CA ASN A 166 3.61 -25.07 -12.70
C ASN A 166 2.84 -26.35 -13.13
N SER A 167 1.57 -26.49 -12.74
CA SER A 167 0.74 -27.64 -13.14
C SER A 167 0.43 -27.67 -14.64
N GLN A 168 0.54 -26.54 -15.32
CA GLN A 168 0.30 -26.37 -16.75
C GLN A 168 1.62 -26.19 -17.54
N ALA A 169 2.77 -26.35 -16.88
CA ALA A 169 4.07 -26.05 -17.48
C ALA A 169 4.41 -27.03 -18.61
N ASP A 170 4.67 -26.47 -19.80
CA ASP A 170 5.19 -27.21 -20.94
C ASP A 170 6.70 -27.44 -20.84
N SER A 171 7.23 -28.29 -21.70
CA SER A 171 8.68 -28.55 -21.81
C SER A 171 9.47 -27.27 -22.13
N ASP A 172 8.89 -26.37 -22.92
CA ASP A 172 9.48 -25.07 -23.26
C ASP A 172 9.69 -24.18 -22.04
N PHE A 173 8.73 -24.16 -21.11
CA PHE A 173 8.86 -23.42 -19.86
C PHE A 173 9.93 -24.03 -18.95
N LYS A 174 9.94 -25.36 -18.78
CA LYS A 174 10.97 -26.04 -17.99
C LYS A 174 12.37 -25.81 -18.56
N LYS A 175 12.50 -25.87 -19.89
CA LYS A 175 13.74 -25.54 -20.61
C LYS A 175 14.16 -24.09 -20.36
N TYR A 176 13.22 -23.14 -20.39
CA TYR A 176 13.50 -21.75 -20.03
C TYR A 176 14.04 -21.60 -18.60
N ILE A 177 13.45 -22.28 -17.61
CA ILE A 177 13.94 -22.24 -16.23
C ILE A 177 15.38 -22.72 -16.15
N LYS A 178 15.69 -23.88 -16.76
CA LYS A 178 17.06 -24.41 -16.81
C LYS A 178 18.02 -23.44 -17.49
N GLU A 179 17.68 -22.96 -18.69
CA GLU A 179 18.62 -22.22 -19.54
C GLU A 179 18.78 -20.75 -19.15
N LYS A 180 17.78 -20.14 -18.51
CA LYS A 180 17.80 -18.70 -18.20
C LYS A 180 17.85 -18.40 -16.70
N VAL A 181 17.18 -19.20 -15.87
CA VAL A 181 17.19 -18.97 -14.41
C VAL A 181 18.40 -19.64 -13.78
N PHE A 182 18.57 -20.95 -13.97
CA PHE A 182 19.71 -21.68 -13.38
C PHE A 182 21.06 -21.25 -13.93
N SER A 183 21.15 -20.94 -15.23
CA SER A 183 22.38 -20.41 -15.81
C SER A 183 22.84 -19.11 -15.13
N LYS A 184 21.90 -18.20 -14.82
CA LYS A 184 22.21 -16.95 -14.11
C LYS A 184 22.63 -17.19 -12.67
N ILE A 185 21.96 -18.10 -11.96
CA ILE A 185 22.34 -18.50 -10.60
C ILE A 185 23.75 -19.11 -10.60
N LYS A 186 24.05 -19.97 -11.57
CA LYS A 186 25.37 -20.59 -11.74
C LYS A 186 26.46 -19.56 -12.02
N GLU A 187 26.17 -18.55 -12.84
CA GLU A 187 27.08 -17.44 -13.11
C GLU A 187 27.38 -16.64 -11.83
N GLU A 188 26.35 -16.32 -11.04
CA GLU A 188 26.50 -15.63 -9.75
C GLU A 188 27.34 -16.44 -8.75
N LEU A 189 27.11 -17.76 -8.67
CA LEU A 189 27.91 -18.66 -7.82
C LEU A 189 29.36 -18.80 -8.29
N LYS A 190 29.62 -18.77 -9.61
CA LYS A 190 30.99 -18.78 -10.16
C LYS A 190 31.78 -17.55 -9.75
N ASN A 191 31.12 -16.40 -9.57
CA ASN A 191 31.78 -15.19 -9.07
C ASN A 191 32.20 -15.34 -7.59
N LEU A 192 31.70 -16.35 -6.89
CA LEU A 192 32.06 -16.71 -5.51
C LEU A 192 32.95 -17.96 -5.46
N ASN A 193 33.71 -18.24 -6.53
CA ASN A 193 34.57 -19.43 -6.65
C ASN A 193 35.56 -19.63 -5.49
N CYS A 194 35.98 -18.57 -4.80
CA CYS A 194 36.83 -18.66 -3.61
C CYS A 194 36.10 -19.16 -2.36
N LEU A 195 34.76 -19.10 -2.33
CA LEU A 195 33.92 -19.47 -1.19
C LEU A 195 33.11 -20.74 -1.43
N VAL A 196 32.75 -21.03 -2.68
CA VAL A 196 31.87 -22.15 -3.05
C VAL A 196 32.48 -22.93 -4.20
N LYS A 197 32.58 -24.25 -4.03
CA LYS A 197 32.83 -25.17 -5.15
C LYS A 197 31.50 -25.50 -5.81
N VAL A 198 31.37 -25.13 -7.09
CA VAL A 198 30.20 -25.47 -7.91
C VAL A 198 30.52 -26.77 -8.67
N GLU A 199 29.91 -27.87 -8.26
CA GLU A 199 29.96 -29.13 -9.02
C GLU A 199 28.81 -29.15 -10.02
N ASP A 200 29.15 -29.47 -11.28
CA ASP A 200 28.16 -29.59 -12.34
C ASP A 200 27.47 -30.94 -12.24
N SER A 201 26.28 -30.98 -11.63
CA SER A 201 25.38 -32.12 -11.77
C SER A 201 24.65 -32.01 -13.11
N GLU A 202 24.65 -33.11 -13.88
CA GLU A 202 23.81 -33.24 -15.06
C GLU A 202 22.36 -33.41 -14.62
N CYS A 203 21.65 -32.31 -14.36
CA CYS A 203 20.20 -32.37 -14.17
C CYS A 203 19.48 -32.18 -15.51
N THR A 204 18.44 -32.96 -15.79
CA THR A 204 17.54 -32.73 -16.93
C THR A 204 16.53 -31.62 -16.58
N TYR A 205 15.89 -31.01 -17.58
CA TYR A 205 14.87 -29.99 -17.29
C TYR A 205 13.62 -30.59 -16.62
N ASP A 206 13.44 -31.91 -16.71
CA ASP A 206 12.31 -32.63 -16.09
C ASP A 206 12.48 -32.85 -14.59
N GLU A 207 13.73 -32.82 -14.09
CA GLU A 207 14.06 -32.94 -12.67
C GLU A 207 13.93 -31.62 -11.90
N ILE A 208 13.52 -30.53 -12.56
CA ILE A 208 13.41 -29.21 -11.94
C ILE A 208 12.20 -29.18 -11.00
N ASN A 209 12.49 -29.10 -9.69
CA ASN A 209 11.49 -28.83 -8.68
C ASN A 209 11.25 -27.31 -8.51
N LEU A 210 10.19 -26.80 -9.15
CA LEU A 210 9.82 -25.39 -9.08
C LEU A 210 9.32 -24.94 -7.70
N GLU A 211 8.85 -25.85 -6.85
CA GLU A 211 8.46 -25.51 -5.49
C GLU A 211 9.68 -25.28 -4.59
N GLU A 212 10.71 -26.10 -4.74
CA GLU A 212 12.00 -25.90 -4.06
C GLU A 212 12.72 -24.66 -4.57
N LEU A 213 12.71 -24.43 -5.88
CA LEU A 213 13.31 -23.23 -6.47
C LEU A 213 12.69 -21.95 -5.91
N GLN A 214 11.38 -21.92 -5.69
CA GLN A 214 10.69 -20.75 -5.10
C GLN A 214 11.17 -20.40 -3.69
N LYS A 215 11.65 -21.40 -2.93
CA LYS A 215 12.21 -21.24 -1.58
C LYS A 215 13.71 -20.93 -1.59
N ASN A 216 14.36 -21.00 -2.76
CA ASN A 216 15.79 -20.83 -2.87
C ASN A 216 16.18 -19.34 -2.84
N PHE A 217 17.19 -19.00 -2.04
CA PHE A 217 17.71 -17.64 -1.88
C PHE A 217 18.17 -17.01 -3.21
N PHE A 218 18.77 -17.81 -4.10
CA PHE A 218 19.26 -17.34 -5.39
C PHE A 218 18.14 -17.08 -6.40
N TYR A 219 16.89 -17.46 -6.12
CA TYR A 219 15.72 -17.15 -6.93
C TYR A 219 15.00 -15.90 -6.40
N ASP A 220 15.70 -14.79 -6.51
CA ASP A 220 15.29 -13.47 -6.02
C ASP A 220 14.08 -12.84 -6.76
N THR A 221 13.65 -11.67 -6.28
CA THR A 221 12.59 -10.83 -6.87
C THR A 221 12.79 -10.60 -8.38
N PHE A 222 14.04 -10.41 -8.83
CA PHE A 222 14.36 -10.14 -10.23
C PHE A 222 14.09 -11.37 -11.10
N LYS A 223 14.63 -12.52 -10.72
CA LYS A 223 14.45 -13.78 -11.43
C LYS A 223 12.97 -14.22 -11.40
N LYS A 224 12.27 -14.06 -10.26
CA LYS A 224 10.82 -14.28 -10.14
C LYS A 224 10.03 -13.39 -11.11
N SER A 225 10.33 -12.10 -11.17
CA SER A 225 9.69 -11.16 -12.11
C SER A 225 9.91 -11.55 -13.57
N ARG A 226 11.12 -11.96 -13.93
CA ARG A 226 11.46 -12.42 -15.29
C ARG A 226 10.70 -13.69 -15.66
N THR A 227 10.55 -14.63 -14.74
CA THR A 227 9.74 -15.84 -14.93
C THR A 227 8.26 -15.50 -15.12
N VAL A 228 7.69 -14.63 -14.28
CA VAL A 228 6.29 -14.18 -14.45
C VAL A 228 6.09 -13.49 -15.79
N PHE A 229 7.07 -12.70 -16.27
CA PHE A 229 7.00 -12.11 -17.61
C PHE A 229 6.98 -13.16 -18.72
N LYS A 230 7.74 -14.27 -18.58
CA LYS A 230 7.68 -15.41 -19.52
C LYS A 230 6.31 -16.10 -19.50
N ILE A 231 5.75 -16.34 -18.32
CA ILE A 231 4.41 -16.93 -18.15
C ILE A 231 3.35 -16.04 -18.79
N LYS A 232 3.38 -14.74 -18.48
CA LYS A 232 2.53 -13.71 -19.10
C LYS A 232 2.58 -13.79 -20.61
N LYS A 233 3.78 -13.91 -21.21
CA LYS A 233 3.94 -14.03 -22.67
C LYS A 233 3.27 -15.26 -23.28
N GLN A 234 3.11 -16.33 -22.50
CA GLN A 234 2.48 -17.58 -22.96
C GLN A 234 0.96 -17.57 -22.77
N LYS A 235 0.44 -16.95 -21.70
CA LYS A 235 -0.99 -17.05 -21.33
C LYS A 235 -1.78 -15.75 -21.34
N CYS A 236 -1.15 -14.60 -21.08
CA CYS A 236 -1.84 -13.34 -20.76
C CYS A 236 -1.23 -12.17 -21.54
N ASN A 237 -1.17 -12.28 -22.87
CA ASN A 237 -0.44 -11.31 -23.70
C ASN A 237 -1.02 -9.89 -23.68
N THR A 238 -2.29 -9.73 -23.33
CA THR A 238 -3.01 -8.45 -23.26
C THR A 238 -2.62 -7.57 -22.07
N ILE A 239 -2.07 -8.16 -21.00
CA ILE A 239 -1.69 -7.39 -19.80
C ILE A 239 -0.38 -6.63 -20.06
N GLU A 240 -0.23 -5.39 -19.63
CA GLU A 240 0.98 -4.59 -19.91
C GLU A 240 2.09 -4.75 -18.87
N PHE A 241 2.34 -5.98 -18.42
CA PHE A 241 3.47 -6.27 -17.54
C PHE A 241 4.76 -6.47 -18.34
N ILE A 242 5.76 -5.60 -18.09
CA ILE A 242 7.10 -5.66 -18.70
C ILE A 242 8.15 -5.75 -17.58
N HIS A 243 8.99 -6.77 -17.65
CA HIS A 243 10.03 -7.03 -16.64
C HIS A 243 11.01 -5.87 -16.46
N GLU A 244 11.51 -5.27 -17.55
CA GLU A 244 12.49 -4.17 -17.47
C GLU A 244 11.91 -2.93 -16.79
N ASN A 245 10.64 -2.62 -17.06
CA ASN A 245 9.96 -1.52 -16.37
C ASN A 245 9.81 -1.86 -14.88
N TYR A 246 9.41 -3.10 -14.53
CA TYR A 246 9.31 -3.53 -13.13
C TYR A 246 10.66 -3.46 -12.40
N LYS A 247 11.74 -3.84 -13.09
CA LYS A 247 13.09 -3.74 -12.56
C LYS A 247 13.42 -2.29 -12.19
N LYS A 248 13.23 -1.36 -13.13
CA LYS A 248 13.53 0.07 -12.91
C LYS A 248 12.61 0.73 -11.88
N GLU A 249 11.31 0.51 -12.02
CA GLU A 249 10.28 1.20 -11.23
C GLU A 249 10.15 0.62 -9.80
N ILE A 250 10.48 -0.65 -9.58
CA ILE A 250 10.30 -1.33 -8.28
C ILE A 250 11.60 -1.89 -7.72
N ILE A 251 12.29 -2.78 -8.44
CA ILE A 251 13.43 -3.52 -7.89
C ILE A 251 14.60 -2.60 -7.57
N ASP A 252 14.98 -1.75 -8.52
CA ASP A 252 16.13 -0.86 -8.38
C ASP A 252 15.87 0.17 -7.27
N LYS A 253 14.66 0.75 -7.22
CA LYS A 253 14.25 1.64 -6.12
C LYS A 253 14.31 0.93 -4.77
N ARG A 254 13.71 -0.27 -4.68
CA ARG A 254 13.75 -1.10 -3.45
C ARG A 254 15.18 -1.34 -3.00
N ASN A 255 16.08 -1.68 -3.91
CA ASN A 255 17.48 -1.96 -3.56
C ASN A 255 18.23 -0.71 -3.07
N VAL A 256 17.95 0.46 -3.66
CA VAL A 256 18.51 1.73 -3.17
C VAL A 256 18.00 2.05 -1.77
N PHE A 257 16.68 2.01 -1.57
CA PHE A 257 16.10 2.22 -0.25
C PHE A 257 16.64 1.22 0.79
N ALA A 258 16.89 -0.04 0.42
CA ALA A 258 17.37 -1.06 1.35
C ALA A 258 18.85 -0.92 1.75
N HIS A 259 19.72 -0.41 0.87
CA HIS A 259 21.17 -0.52 1.04
C HIS A 259 21.94 0.80 1.04
N GLN A 260 21.33 1.89 0.59
CA GLN A 260 22.03 3.17 0.43
C GLN A 260 21.75 4.07 1.62
N GLU A 261 22.78 4.77 2.07
CA GLU A 261 22.68 5.76 3.13
C GLU A 261 22.01 7.04 2.61
N GLU A 262 21.29 7.71 3.49
CA GLU A 262 20.65 8.99 3.20
C GLU A 262 21.69 10.10 3.33
N GLU A 263 21.87 10.89 2.27
CA GLU A 263 22.81 12.00 2.25
C GLU A 263 22.06 13.32 2.02
N PRO A 264 22.34 14.39 2.81
CA PRO A 264 21.80 15.71 2.54
C PRO A 264 22.52 16.33 1.34
N ARG A 265 21.77 16.81 0.35
CA ARG A 265 22.29 17.63 -0.75
C ARG A 265 22.46 19.08 -0.31
N GLU A 266 23.27 19.85 -1.03
CA GLU A 266 23.57 21.27 -0.74
C GLU A 266 22.33 22.17 -0.62
N ASP A 267 21.20 21.80 -1.24
CA ASP A 267 19.92 22.51 -1.18
C ASP A 267 19.01 22.07 -0.02
N GLY A 268 19.48 21.16 0.84
CA GLY A 268 18.74 20.62 1.97
C GLY A 268 17.75 19.49 1.63
N ILE A 269 17.72 19.03 0.38
CA ILE A 269 16.95 17.84 -0.01
C ILE A 269 17.77 16.60 0.28
N ASN A 270 17.17 15.62 0.97
CA ASN A 270 17.81 14.33 1.19
C ASN A 270 17.75 13.48 -0.08
N ILE A 271 18.85 12.81 -0.39
CA ILE A 271 19.00 11.97 -1.57
C ILE A 271 19.48 10.56 -1.18
N LEU A 272 19.18 9.59 -2.04
CA LEU A 272 19.78 8.26 -2.01
C LEU A 272 20.51 8.04 -3.33
N LYS A 273 21.76 7.57 -3.30
CA LYS A 273 22.55 7.36 -4.52
C LYS A 273 22.35 5.95 -5.07
N TYR A 274 21.98 5.85 -6.34
CA TYR A 274 22.03 4.58 -7.05
C TYR A 274 23.49 4.12 -7.20
N PRO A 275 23.74 2.80 -7.31
CA PRO A 275 25.10 2.27 -7.54
C PRO A 275 25.77 2.77 -8.83
N ASN A 276 25.00 3.27 -9.80
CA ASN A 276 25.51 3.88 -11.03
C ASN A 276 25.90 5.36 -10.85
N GLY A 277 25.72 5.94 -9.65
CA GLY A 277 25.98 7.34 -9.34
C GLY A 277 24.83 8.30 -9.63
N GLU A 278 23.66 7.82 -10.09
CA GLU A 278 22.46 8.66 -10.23
C GLU A 278 21.83 8.95 -8.88
N ASP A 279 21.25 10.13 -8.72
CA ASP A 279 20.57 10.52 -7.48
C ASP A 279 19.08 10.15 -7.54
N LEU A 280 18.59 9.53 -6.47
CA LEU A 280 17.17 9.40 -6.18
C LEU A 280 16.78 10.49 -5.19
N GLU A 281 16.07 11.50 -5.67
CA GLU A 281 15.56 12.58 -4.82
C GLU A 281 14.41 12.09 -3.95
N PHE A 282 14.43 12.54 -2.69
CA PHE A 282 13.38 12.24 -1.74
C PHE A 282 12.40 13.43 -1.61
N THR A 283 11.61 13.67 -2.66
CA THR A 283 10.56 14.70 -2.67
C THR A 283 9.16 14.08 -2.58
N ALA A 284 8.16 14.87 -2.16
CA ALA A 284 6.78 14.40 -2.05
C ALA A 284 6.24 13.77 -3.35
N GLU A 285 6.63 14.32 -4.51
CA GLU A 285 6.27 13.81 -5.83
C GLU A 285 6.86 12.41 -6.08
N HIS A 286 8.13 12.19 -5.73
CA HIS A 286 8.77 10.88 -5.83
C HIS A 286 8.10 9.86 -4.90
N CYS A 287 7.75 10.26 -3.66
CA CYS A 287 7.01 9.44 -2.72
C CYS A 287 5.63 9.02 -3.26
N ILE A 288 4.92 9.93 -3.93
CA ILE A 288 3.66 9.62 -4.62
C ILE A 288 3.91 8.64 -5.78
N GLN A 289 4.93 8.88 -6.60
CA GLN A 289 5.21 8.04 -7.76
C GLN A 289 5.57 6.60 -7.35
N ILE A 290 6.39 6.42 -6.31
CA ILE A 290 6.72 5.09 -5.77
C ILE A 290 5.46 4.31 -5.40
N ARG A 291 4.54 4.94 -4.66
CA ARG A 291 3.28 4.32 -4.26
C ARG A 291 2.40 3.98 -5.48
N LYS A 292 2.33 4.87 -6.47
CA LYS A 292 1.62 4.62 -7.73
C LYS A 292 2.22 3.44 -8.52
N ASP A 293 3.54 3.35 -8.61
CA ASP A 293 4.23 2.24 -9.29
C ASP A 293 3.89 0.90 -8.60
N ILE A 294 3.97 0.87 -7.27
CA ILE A 294 3.61 -0.33 -6.47
C ILE A 294 2.15 -0.74 -6.75
N ARG A 295 1.19 0.20 -6.70
CA ARG A 295 -0.23 -0.07 -6.99
C ARG A 295 -0.43 -0.61 -8.40
N LYS A 296 0.20 0.02 -9.40
CA LYS A 296 0.18 -0.40 -10.80
C LYS A 296 0.62 -1.85 -10.94
N TYR A 297 1.77 -2.21 -10.37
CA TYR A 297 2.28 -3.59 -10.48
C TYR A 297 1.49 -4.60 -9.66
N LYS A 298 0.94 -4.22 -8.50
CA LYS A 298 0.01 -5.06 -7.74
C LYS A 298 -1.18 -5.45 -8.61
N LYS A 299 -1.81 -4.47 -9.27
CA LYS A 299 -2.93 -4.69 -10.19
C LYS A 299 -2.54 -5.61 -11.36
N LEU A 300 -1.45 -5.30 -12.07
CA LEU A 300 -1.00 -6.10 -13.21
C LEU A 300 -0.72 -7.57 -12.82
N LEU A 301 -0.10 -7.80 -11.66
CA LEU A 301 0.18 -9.16 -11.17
C LEU A 301 -1.11 -9.90 -10.76
N VAL A 302 -2.05 -9.23 -10.11
CA VAL A 302 -3.37 -9.82 -9.80
C VAL A 302 -4.12 -10.18 -11.08
N ASP A 303 -4.10 -9.30 -12.09
CA ASP A 303 -4.73 -9.56 -13.39
C ASP A 303 -4.11 -10.79 -14.08
N ILE A 304 -2.78 -10.95 -14.01
CA ILE A 304 -2.09 -12.15 -14.54
C ILE A 304 -2.53 -13.40 -13.77
N LYS A 305 -2.55 -13.34 -12.44
CA LYS A 305 -2.95 -14.47 -11.58
C LYS A 305 -4.38 -14.95 -11.87
N ASN A 306 -5.28 -14.03 -12.21
CA ASN A 306 -6.67 -14.34 -12.50
C ASN A 306 -6.88 -14.97 -13.88
N GLN A 307 -5.96 -14.77 -14.83
CA GLN A 307 -6.06 -15.28 -16.21
C GLN A 307 -5.33 -16.61 -16.47
N ILE A 308 -4.44 -17.03 -15.56
CA ILE A 308 -3.75 -18.34 -15.59
C ILE A 308 -4.60 -19.40 -14.91
#